data_AF-A0A1S6QLB6-F1
#
_entry.id   AF-A0A1S6QLB6-F1
#
_cell.length_a   1.000
_cell.length_b   1.000
_cell.length_c   1.000
_cell.angle_alpha   90.00
_cell.angle_beta   90.00
_cell.angle_gamma   90.00
#
_symmetry.space_group_name_H-M   'P 1'
#
loop_
_entity.id
_entity.type
_entity.pdbx_description
1 polymer ?
#
loop_
_entity_poly.entity_id
_entity_poly.type
_entity_poly.pdbx_seq_one_letter_code
_entity_poly.pdbx_strand_id
1 'polypeptide(L)'
;MYPNMTGMLQIDLTTQLIMNKISEMDEYGAIYFVNLYSHITTPINLKHIENSHDKHTDIHIMKAVKEADSVLLAWGSYGKKPLVENRVNDVLDMLKPHKKKINILTNPQTNEIMHPLNPYARKAWTIKPLKETK
;
A
#
# COMPACT_ATOMS: atom_id res chain seq x y z
N MET A 1 4.79 26.01 9.63
CA MET A 1 6.23 25.68 9.63
C MET A 1 6.92 26.63 8.66
N TYR A 2 7.95 27.37 9.09
CA TYR A 2 8.78 28.25 8.25
C TYR A 2 10.11 27.55 7.89
N PRO A 3 10.78 27.91 6.77
CA PRO A 3 11.48 26.95 5.94
C PRO A 3 12.97 26.73 6.22
N ASN A 4 13.43 25.65 5.58
CA ASN A 4 14.70 24.94 5.55
C ASN A 4 15.98 25.75 5.26
N MET A 5 17.13 25.04 5.28
CA MET A 5 18.20 25.08 4.24
C MET A 5 19.32 23.99 4.41
N THR A 6 19.14 22.91 5.21
CA THR A 6 20.30 22.08 5.68
C THR A 6 20.11 20.55 5.90
N GLY A 7 18.94 19.95 5.62
CA GLY A 7 18.72 18.53 5.98
C GLY A 7 17.29 18.02 5.76
N MET A 8 16.82 18.00 4.51
CA MET A 8 15.45 17.61 4.16
C MET A 8 15.29 16.09 3.99
N LEU A 9 14.72 15.39 4.97
CA LEU A 9 13.27 15.17 5.04
C LEU A 9 12.43 14.90 3.77
N GLN A 10 12.95 14.42 2.62
CA GLN A 10 12.11 14.35 1.41
C GLN A 10 11.10 13.20 1.47
N ILE A 11 9.82 13.53 1.58
CA ILE A 11 8.71 12.57 1.52
C ILE A 11 8.44 12.23 0.05
N ASP A 12 8.30 10.95 -0.29
CA ASP A 12 7.96 10.55 -1.64
C ASP A 12 6.52 10.97 -2.01
N LEU A 13 6.26 11.12 -3.31
CA LEU A 13 4.98 11.62 -3.80
C LEU A 13 3.79 10.72 -3.39
N THR A 14 3.98 9.40 -3.28
CA THR A 14 2.90 8.48 -2.90
C THR A 14 2.45 8.75 -1.46
N THR A 15 3.41 8.87 -0.55
CA THR A 15 3.14 9.20 0.86
C THR A 15 2.46 10.56 0.98
N GLN A 16 2.93 11.58 0.26
CA GLN A 16 2.27 12.90 0.26
C GLN A 16 0.81 12.83 -0.21
N LEU A 17 0.55 12.13 -1.33
CA LEU A 17 -0.81 11.99 -1.87
C LEU A 17 -1.74 11.25 -0.91
N ILE A 18 -1.25 10.20 -0.26
CA ILE A 18 -2.03 9.45 0.75
C ILE A 18 -2.35 10.35 1.94
N MET A 19 -1.36 11.06 2.50
CA MET A 19 -1.58 11.94 3.65
C MET A 19 -2.62 13.02 3.35
N ASN A 20 -2.53 13.67 2.18
CA ASN A 20 -3.51 14.69 1.79
C ASN A 20 -4.92 14.10 1.72
N LYS A 21 -5.08 12.92 1.12
CA LYS A 21 -6.39 12.27 1.00
C LYS A 21 -6.96 11.81 2.33
N ILE A 22 -6.14 11.25 3.21
CA ILE A 22 -6.58 10.88 4.56
C ILE A 22 -6.97 12.13 5.37
N SER A 23 -6.20 13.21 5.27
CA SER A 23 -6.53 14.47 5.93
C SER A 23 -7.82 15.10 5.42
N GLU A 24 -8.15 14.94 4.13
CA GLU A 24 -9.43 15.39 3.56
C GLU A 24 -10.64 14.60 4.09
N MET A 25 -10.43 13.33 4.49
CA MET A 25 -11.52 12.46 4.96
C MET A 25 -11.97 12.77 6.40
N ASP A 26 -11.08 13.32 7.23
CA ASP A 26 -11.34 13.64 8.66
C ASP A 26 -11.91 12.47 9.49
N GLU A 27 -11.63 11.23 9.07
CA GLU A 27 -12.14 10.00 9.68
C GLU A 27 -11.07 9.18 10.44
N TYR A 28 -9.79 9.43 10.14
CA TYR A 28 -8.68 8.59 10.61
C TYR A 28 -7.78 9.34 11.60
N GLY A 29 -7.60 8.79 12.80
CA GLY A 29 -6.68 9.34 13.81
C GLY A 29 -5.22 8.94 13.62
N ALA A 30 -4.94 7.86 12.90
CA ALA A 30 -3.59 7.35 12.65
C ALA A 30 -3.54 6.57 11.33
N ILE A 31 -2.34 6.51 10.72
CA ILE A 31 -2.08 5.74 9.50
C ILE A 31 -0.79 4.94 9.62
N TYR A 32 -0.81 3.72 9.11
CA TYR A 32 0.36 2.87 8.95
C TYR A 32 0.70 2.77 7.46
N PHE A 33 1.92 3.16 7.08
CA PHE A 33 2.45 2.85 5.75
C PHE A 33 3.26 1.57 5.84
N VAL A 34 2.86 0.55 5.09
CA VAL A 34 3.55 -0.73 5.07
C VAL A 34 3.82 -1.16 3.63
N ASN A 35 5.10 -1.46 3.36
CA ASN A 35 5.54 -1.92 2.05
C ASN A 35 5.52 -3.44 1.97
N LEU A 36 5.35 -3.98 0.75
CA LEU A 36 5.48 -5.42 0.49
C LEU A 36 6.91 -5.93 0.74
N TYR A 37 7.89 -5.03 0.63
CA TYR A 37 9.32 -5.29 0.72
C TYR A 37 9.96 -4.36 1.74
N SER A 38 10.91 -4.88 2.53
CA SER A 38 11.60 -4.14 3.59
C SER A 38 13.00 -3.65 3.17
N HIS A 39 13.59 -4.26 2.14
CA HIS A 39 14.89 -3.83 1.64
C HIS A 39 14.78 -2.48 0.93
N ILE A 40 15.36 -1.45 1.56
CA ILE A 40 15.35 -0.04 1.10
C ILE A 40 15.95 0.11 -0.30
N THR A 41 16.88 -0.76 -0.66
CA THR A 41 17.42 -0.89 -2.03
C THR A 41 16.54 -1.80 -2.86
N THR A 42 15.21 -1.62 -2.84
CA THR A 42 14.37 -2.27 -3.85
C THR A 42 14.94 -1.81 -5.18
N PRO A 43 15.58 -2.70 -5.94
CA PRO A 43 16.41 -2.30 -7.05
C PRO A 43 15.52 -1.52 -8.03
N ILE A 44 16.07 -0.47 -8.63
CA ILE A 44 15.50 0.16 -9.83
C ILE A 44 15.18 -0.91 -10.91
N ASN A 45 15.81 -2.09 -10.78
CA ASN A 45 15.64 -3.27 -11.61
C ASN A 45 15.02 -4.46 -10.84
N LEU A 46 13.78 -4.83 -11.18
CA LEU A 46 13.02 -5.99 -10.66
C LEU A 46 13.80 -7.31 -10.53
N LYS A 47 14.91 -7.46 -11.26
CA LYS A 47 15.79 -8.65 -11.23
C LYS A 47 16.44 -8.94 -9.86
N HIS A 48 16.50 -8.00 -8.90
CA HIS A 48 17.05 -8.27 -7.55
C HIS A 48 15.98 -8.42 -6.46
N ILE A 49 14.76 -8.88 -6.81
CA ILE A 49 13.69 -9.14 -5.83
C ILE A 49 13.95 -10.39 -4.96
N GLU A 50 14.85 -11.29 -5.36
CA GLU A 50 15.02 -12.62 -4.73
C GLU A 50 15.36 -12.63 -3.23
N ASN A 51 15.73 -11.49 -2.61
CA ASN A 51 15.90 -11.36 -1.15
C ASN A 51 15.38 -10.01 -0.63
N SER A 52 14.27 -9.54 -1.18
CA SER A 52 13.74 -8.18 -0.93
C SER A 52 12.90 -8.04 0.35
N HIS A 53 12.57 -9.15 0.99
CA HIS A 53 11.83 -9.22 2.23
C HIS A 53 12.25 -10.45 3.04
N ASP A 54 11.98 -10.41 4.34
CA ASP A 54 12.21 -11.53 5.25
C ASP A 54 10.99 -11.73 6.15
N LYS A 55 11.11 -12.63 7.12
CA LYS A 55 10.05 -12.90 8.10
C LYS A 55 9.72 -11.68 8.97
N HIS A 56 10.65 -10.75 9.17
CA HIS A 56 10.39 -9.54 9.94
C HIS A 56 9.45 -8.59 9.18
N THR A 57 9.57 -8.51 7.86
CA THR A 57 8.61 -7.78 7.01
C THR A 57 7.18 -8.26 7.25
N ASP A 58 6.97 -9.57 7.26
CA ASP A 58 5.65 -10.18 7.47
C ASP A 58 5.11 -9.89 8.87
N ILE A 59 5.97 -9.95 9.89
CA ILE A 59 5.61 -9.58 11.27
C ILE A 59 5.13 -8.13 11.33
N HIS A 60 5.83 -7.20 10.67
CA HIS A 60 5.44 -5.79 10.65
C HIS A 60 4.12 -5.54 9.89
N ILE A 61 3.93 -6.21 8.75
CA ILE A 61 2.65 -6.19 8.02
C ILE A 61 1.52 -6.68 8.93
N MET A 62 1.68 -7.85 9.54
CA MET A 62 0.62 -8.44 10.36
C MET A 62 0.38 -7.68 11.66
N LYS A 63 1.40 -7.03 12.24
CA LYS A 63 1.23 -6.14 13.39
C LYS A 63 0.36 -4.93 13.02
N ALA A 64 0.70 -4.23 11.94
CA ALA A 64 -0.08 -3.09 11.47
C ALA A 64 -1.51 -3.50 11.10
N VAL A 65 -1.68 -4.64 10.42
CA VAL A 65 -3.00 -5.20 10.11
C VAL A 65 -3.79 -5.50 11.37
N LYS A 66 -3.19 -6.07 12.42
CA LYS A 66 -3.90 -6.37 13.67
C LYS A 66 -4.37 -5.10 14.38
N GLU A 67 -3.52 -4.07 14.43
CA GLU A 67 -3.78 -2.80 15.11
C GLU A 67 -4.77 -1.90 14.35
N ALA A 68 -4.81 -1.97 13.02
CA ALA A 68 -5.65 -1.10 12.22
C ALA A 68 -7.13 -1.54 12.19
N ASP A 69 -8.04 -0.56 12.24
CA ASP A 69 -9.48 -0.78 12.06
C ASP A 69 -9.84 -1.12 10.61
N SER A 70 -9.11 -0.55 9.65
CA SER A 70 -9.27 -0.75 8.20
C SER A 70 -7.91 -0.87 7.52
N VAL A 71 -7.83 -1.72 6.50
CA VAL A 71 -6.63 -1.94 5.69
C VAL A 71 -6.95 -1.62 4.23
N LEU A 72 -6.13 -0.78 3.58
CA LEU A 72 -6.30 -0.40 2.18
C LEU A 72 -5.15 -0.94 1.32
N LEU A 73 -5.46 -1.84 0.39
CA LEU A 73 -4.50 -2.35 -0.59
C LEU A 73 -4.45 -1.43 -1.81
N ALA A 74 -3.24 -0.96 -2.17
CA ALA A 74 -3.07 0.07 -3.19
C ALA A 74 -1.79 -0.10 -4.05
N TRP A 75 -1.37 -1.34 -4.33
CA TRP A 75 -0.16 -1.61 -5.13
C TRP A 75 -0.34 -1.45 -6.65
N GLY A 76 -1.57 -1.26 -7.13
CA GLY A 76 -1.87 -1.06 -8.55
C GLY A 76 -1.48 -2.23 -9.46
N SER A 77 -1.23 -1.93 -10.74
CA SER A 77 -0.80 -2.93 -11.74
C SER A 77 0.58 -3.52 -11.46
N TYR A 78 1.39 -2.88 -10.60
CA TYR A 78 2.70 -3.40 -10.22
C TYR A 78 2.60 -4.74 -9.48
N GLY A 79 1.54 -4.93 -8.69
CA GLY A 79 1.26 -6.19 -8.00
C GLY A 79 0.98 -7.38 -8.94
N LYS A 80 0.69 -7.13 -10.22
CA LYS A 80 0.45 -8.17 -11.24
C LYS A 80 1.70 -8.55 -12.03
N LYS A 81 2.85 -7.93 -11.76
CA LYS A 81 4.10 -8.31 -12.42
C LYS A 81 4.48 -9.72 -11.96
N PRO A 82 4.94 -10.62 -12.85
CA PRO A 82 5.25 -12.01 -12.46
C PRO A 82 6.20 -12.16 -11.25
N LEU A 83 7.16 -11.25 -11.11
CA LEU A 83 8.11 -11.23 -9.99
C LEU A 83 7.54 -10.71 -8.66
N VAL A 84 6.36 -10.08 -8.70
CA VAL A 84 5.71 -9.43 -7.55
C VAL A 84 4.43 -10.18 -7.15
N GLU A 85 3.77 -10.83 -8.11
CA GLU A 85 2.50 -11.54 -7.94
C GLU A 85 2.57 -12.59 -6.83
N ASN A 86 3.67 -13.38 -6.78
CA ASN A 86 3.87 -14.35 -5.69
C ASN A 86 3.85 -13.68 -4.31
N ARG A 87 4.57 -12.55 -4.17
CA ARG A 87 4.60 -11.80 -2.92
C ARG A 87 3.23 -11.22 -2.55
N VAL A 88 2.47 -10.76 -3.54
CA VAL A 88 1.10 -10.28 -3.33
C VAL A 88 0.22 -11.42 -2.83
N ASN A 89 0.31 -12.61 -3.43
CA ASN A 89 -0.47 -13.77 -3.02
C ASN A 89 -0.11 -14.22 -1.60
N ASP A 90 1.17 -14.24 -1.24
CA ASP A 90 1.61 -14.55 0.14
C ASP A 90 0.98 -13.58 1.15
N VAL A 91 0.99 -12.28 0.85
CA VAL A 91 0.37 -11.27 1.72
C VAL A 91 -1.14 -11.45 1.77
N LEU A 92 -1.82 -11.67 0.64
CA LEU A 92 -3.26 -11.92 0.62
C LEU A 92 -3.65 -13.16 1.45
N ASP A 93 -2.82 -14.21 1.41
CA ASP A 93 -3.01 -15.40 2.23
C ASP A 93 -2.89 -15.10 3.73
N MET A 94 -1.90 -14.31 4.13
CA MET A 94 -1.76 -13.84 5.51
C MET A 94 -2.94 -12.95 5.96
N LEU A 95 -3.57 -12.23 5.04
CA LEU A 95 -4.70 -11.34 5.32
C LEU A 95 -6.06 -12.07 5.42
N LYS A 96 -6.17 -13.32 4.97
CA LYS A 96 -7.43 -14.11 5.00
C LYS A 96 -8.17 -14.06 6.35
N PRO A 97 -7.51 -14.21 7.52
CA PRO A 97 -8.18 -14.13 8.83
C PRO A 97 -8.80 -12.76 9.14
N HIS A 98 -8.35 -11.71 8.45
CA HIS A 98 -8.78 -10.31 8.66
C HIS A 98 -9.64 -9.77 7.50
N LYS A 99 -10.16 -10.63 6.61
CA LYS A 99 -10.86 -10.25 5.37
C LYS A 99 -11.91 -9.13 5.49
N LYS A 100 -12.62 -9.05 6.63
CA LYS A 100 -13.70 -8.07 6.85
C LYS A 100 -13.23 -6.61 6.83
N LYS A 101 -11.96 -6.36 7.16
CA LYS A 101 -11.39 -5.00 7.18
C LYS A 101 -10.48 -4.71 5.99
N ILE A 102 -10.39 -5.64 5.03
CA ILE A 102 -9.54 -5.47 3.85
C ILE A 102 -10.34 -4.79 2.75
N ASN A 103 -9.87 -3.60 2.38
CA ASN A 103 -10.40 -2.79 1.30
C ASN A 103 -9.34 -2.60 0.21
N ILE A 104 -9.79 -2.26 -0.98
CA ILE A 104 -8.94 -1.96 -2.14
C ILE A 104 -9.18 -0.55 -2.64
N LEU A 105 -8.10 0.17 -2.95
CA LEU A 105 -8.20 1.40 -3.73
C LEU A 105 -8.50 0.99 -5.16
N THR A 106 -9.69 1.32 -5.67
CA THR A 106 -10.24 0.73 -6.90
C THR A 106 -10.23 1.71 -8.06
N ASN A 107 -9.68 1.30 -9.21
CA ASN A 107 -9.86 2.06 -10.45
C ASN A 107 -11.34 2.05 -10.87
N PRO A 108 -12.00 3.20 -11.02
CA PRO A 108 -13.43 3.26 -11.34
C PRO A 108 -13.76 2.68 -12.73
N GLN A 109 -12.80 2.62 -13.65
CA GLN A 109 -13.00 2.08 -15.00
C GLN A 109 -12.81 0.56 -15.06
N THR A 110 -11.77 0.03 -14.41
CA THR A 110 -11.42 -1.39 -14.53
C THR A 110 -11.90 -2.24 -13.36
N ASN A 111 -12.34 -1.62 -12.25
CA ASN A 111 -12.63 -2.28 -10.98
C ASN A 111 -11.45 -3.06 -10.37
N GLU A 112 -10.22 -2.74 -10.77
CA GLU A 112 -9.01 -3.37 -10.25
C GLU A 112 -8.32 -2.49 -9.19
N ILE A 113 -7.42 -3.10 -8.40
CA ILE A 113 -6.57 -2.37 -7.46
C ILE A 113 -5.75 -1.33 -8.22
N MET A 114 -5.77 -0.08 -7.77
CA MET A 114 -4.99 1.03 -8.33
C MET A 114 -3.95 1.55 -7.33
N HIS A 115 -2.92 2.18 -7.88
CA HIS A 115 -1.91 2.88 -7.10
C HIS A 115 -2.35 4.32 -6.80
N PRO A 116 -1.98 4.93 -5.67
CA PRO A 116 -2.30 6.33 -5.36
C PRO A 116 -1.77 7.34 -6.40
N LEU A 117 -0.70 6.98 -7.11
CA LEU A 117 -0.15 7.79 -8.22
C LEU A 117 -1.04 7.79 -9.47
N ASN A 118 -2.01 6.89 -9.58
CA ASN A 118 -2.93 6.81 -10.72
C ASN A 118 -3.74 8.13 -10.86
N PRO A 119 -3.90 8.68 -12.07
CA PRO A 119 -4.65 9.92 -12.28
C PRO A 119 -6.08 9.91 -11.71
N TYR A 120 -6.77 8.76 -11.72
CA TYR A 120 -8.10 8.63 -11.15
C TYR A 120 -8.06 8.75 -9.61
N ALA A 121 -7.08 8.13 -8.95
CA ALA A 121 -6.88 8.22 -7.51
C ALA A 121 -6.56 9.66 -7.04
N ARG A 122 -5.88 10.45 -7.89
CA ARG A 122 -5.59 11.86 -7.57
C ARG A 122 -6.85 12.73 -7.54
N LYS A 123 -7.88 12.37 -8.31
CA LYS A 123 -9.17 13.07 -8.32
C LYS A 123 -10.03 12.64 -7.13
N ALA A 124 -10.28 11.34 -7.02
CA ALA A 124 -11.12 10.78 -5.95
C ALA A 124 -10.71 9.35 -5.61
N TRP A 125 -10.84 8.98 -4.33
CA TRP A 125 -10.64 7.61 -3.89
C TRP A 125 -11.95 6.84 -3.97
N THR A 126 -11.94 5.78 -4.78
CA THR A 126 -13.02 4.80 -4.82
C THR A 126 -12.56 3.58 -4.02
N ILE A 127 -13.09 3.42 -2.81
CA ILE A 127 -12.74 2.30 -1.92
C ILE A 127 -13.82 1.22 -2.02
N LYS A 128 -13.41 -0.03 -2.15
CA LYS A 128 -14.34 -1.19 -2.13
C LYS A 128 -13.77 -2.29 -1.24
N PRO A 129 -14.62 -3.13 -0.62
CA PRO A 129 -14.15 -4.34 0.03
C PRO A 129 -13.42 -5.25 -0.96
N LEU A 130 -12.35 -5.91 -0.52
CA LEU A 130 -11.71 -6.95 -1.32
C LEU A 130 -12.73 -8.07 -1.57
N LYS A 131 -13.13 -8.27 -2.83
CA LYS A 131 -14.06 -9.35 -3.19
C LYS A 131 -13.40 -10.69 -2.92
N GLU A 132 -14.13 -11.62 -2.31
CA GLU A 132 -13.71 -13.01 -2.25
C GLU A 132 -13.60 -13.54 -3.69
N THR A 133 -12.39 -13.90 -4.12
CA THR A 133 -12.23 -14.81 -5.25
C THR A 133 -12.86 -16.13 -4.82
N LYS A 134 -14.00 -16.46 -5.43
CA LYS A 134 -14.64 -17.77 -5.30
C LYS A 134 -13.74 -18.87 -5.83
#